data_AF-A0A1G3C3V4-F1
#
_entry.id   AF-A0A1G3C3V4-F1
#
_cell.length_a   1.000
_cell.length_b   1.000
_cell.length_c   1.000
_cell.angle_alpha   90.00
_cell.angle_beta   90.00
_cell.angle_gamma   90.00
#
_symmetry.space_group_name_H-M   'P 1'
#
loop_
_entity.id
_entity.type
_entity.pdbx_description
1 polymer ?
#
loop_
_entity_poly.entity_id
_entity_poly.type
_entity_poly.pdbx_seq_one_letter_code
_entity_poly.pdbx_strand_id
1 'polypeptide(L)'
;MKPKALLNKVGLWSATAAASAALVIGIAPITAKALNIPTEVTEEGKNTYKKYCSPCHGEEGKGDGPLARSMLPKPRDFTRGAYKFRTTPSGSLPTDEDIYRTISYGVPNSTMIPWDILTEQQRASVIPVLKSFSEAFEVRKPEAPVDVGLEIRPTEKTVADGKKIYEEKLECWKCHGVEGRGDGPSAAEQEDDFGFPIKPFDFTTGKFKGGNSSRDVYLRFTTGLNGAPMPSFAKELTDEQRWCLTHYVMSLIKPEETSK
;
A
#
# COMPACT_ATOMS: atom_id res chain seq x y z
N MET A 1 21.02 -87.53 -39.08
CA MET A 1 19.82 -87.78 -39.93
C MET A 1 19.26 -86.44 -40.39
N LYS A 2 18.77 -86.40 -41.64
CA LYS A 2 18.23 -85.29 -42.46
C LYS A 2 17.04 -84.49 -41.81
N PRO A 3 16.46 -83.43 -42.44
CA PRO A 3 16.69 -82.00 -42.17
C PRO A 3 15.35 -81.28 -41.85
N LYS A 4 15.30 -79.93 -41.84
CA LYS A 4 14.34 -79.12 -42.64
C LYS A 4 14.45 -77.62 -42.30
N ALA A 5 14.65 -76.84 -43.35
CA ALA A 5 14.42 -75.41 -43.40
C ALA A 5 12.91 -75.11 -43.47
N LEU A 6 12.49 -73.95 -42.94
CA LEU A 6 11.26 -73.29 -43.35
C LEU A 6 11.37 -71.76 -43.15
N LEU A 7 11.11 -71.08 -44.26
CA LEU A 7 11.04 -69.64 -44.47
C LEU A 7 9.85 -69.00 -43.72
N ASN A 8 9.98 -67.73 -43.34
CA ASN A 8 8.94 -66.70 -43.57
C ASN A 8 9.49 -65.29 -43.32
N LYS A 9 9.62 -64.50 -44.38
CA LYS A 9 8.77 -63.34 -44.75
C LYS A 9 8.97 -62.09 -43.88
N VAL A 10 9.82 -61.20 -44.40
CA VAL A 10 9.96 -59.80 -44.02
C VAL A 10 8.74 -59.03 -44.52
N GLY A 11 7.93 -58.49 -43.61
CA GLY A 11 6.88 -57.52 -43.89
C GLY A 11 7.39 -56.11 -43.60
N LEU A 12 7.55 -55.30 -44.64
CA LEU A 12 7.92 -53.90 -44.56
C LEU A 12 6.67 -53.09 -44.19
N TRP A 13 6.61 -52.55 -42.96
CA TRP A 13 5.59 -51.57 -42.57
C TRP A 13 6.22 -50.18 -42.64
N SER A 14 5.85 -49.42 -43.65
CA SER A 14 6.18 -48.00 -43.80
C SER A 14 5.38 -47.18 -42.77
N ALA A 15 6.06 -46.71 -41.73
CA ALA A 15 5.51 -45.73 -40.79
C ALA A 15 5.59 -44.33 -41.41
N THR A 16 4.44 -43.76 -41.76
CA THR A 16 4.30 -42.35 -42.14
C THR A 16 4.43 -41.47 -40.90
N ALA A 17 5.50 -40.68 -40.82
CA ALA A 17 5.69 -39.69 -39.77
C ALA A 17 4.77 -38.48 -40.03
N ALA A 18 3.72 -38.33 -39.22
CA ALA A 18 2.94 -37.10 -39.17
C ALA A 18 3.69 -36.08 -38.29
N ALA A 19 4.32 -35.08 -38.91
CA ALA A 19 4.93 -33.96 -38.21
C ALA A 19 3.83 -33.01 -37.70
N SER A 20 3.47 -33.12 -36.43
CA SER A 20 2.62 -32.14 -35.75
C SER A 20 3.43 -30.86 -35.49
N ALA A 21 3.21 -29.82 -36.29
CA ALA A 21 3.72 -28.49 -36.03
C ALA A 21 3.03 -27.92 -34.79
N ALA A 22 3.70 -27.97 -33.64
CA ALA A 22 3.25 -27.27 -32.43
C ALA A 22 3.40 -25.76 -32.68
N LEU A 23 2.27 -25.08 -32.89
CA LEU A 23 2.20 -23.62 -32.94
C LEU A 23 2.48 -23.08 -31.53
N VAL A 24 3.74 -22.73 -31.27
CA VAL A 24 4.12 -21.99 -30.06
C VAL A 24 3.58 -20.57 -30.22
N ILE A 25 2.41 -20.30 -29.63
CA ILE A 25 1.89 -18.95 -29.48
C ILE A 25 2.83 -18.25 -28.50
N GLY A 26 3.79 -17.49 -29.02
CA GLY A 26 4.63 -16.61 -28.23
C GLY A 26 3.77 -15.54 -27.58
N ILE A 27 3.48 -15.69 -26.29
CA ILE A 27 2.90 -14.61 -25.49
C ILE A 27 4.02 -13.58 -25.32
N ALA A 28 4.00 -12.54 -26.16
CA ALA A 28 4.85 -11.38 -25.95
C ALA A 28 4.55 -10.80 -24.55
N PRO A 29 5.56 -10.55 -23.70
CA PRO A 29 5.32 -9.94 -22.41
C PRO A 29 4.70 -8.56 -22.65
N ILE A 30 3.54 -8.31 -22.05
CA ILE A 30 2.98 -6.97 -21.94
C ILE A 30 3.97 -6.17 -21.11
N THR A 31 4.85 -5.42 -21.75
CA THR A 31 5.75 -4.50 -21.06
C THR A 31 4.88 -3.38 -20.50
N ALA A 32 4.54 -3.46 -19.21
CA ALA A 32 3.95 -2.34 -18.51
C ALA A 32 4.85 -1.12 -18.73
N LYS A 33 4.28 -0.07 -19.35
CA LYS A 33 5.02 1.17 -19.60
C LYS A 33 5.38 1.76 -18.23
N ALA A 34 6.66 1.90 -17.95
CA ALA A 34 7.11 2.53 -16.72
C ALA A 34 6.56 3.96 -16.64
N LEU A 35 5.94 4.30 -15.51
CA LEU A 35 5.43 5.64 -15.26
C LEU A 35 6.61 6.63 -15.29
N ASN A 36 6.49 7.70 -16.09
CA ASN A 36 7.51 8.72 -16.20
C ASN A 36 7.31 9.82 -15.16
N ILE A 37 7.95 9.68 -13.99
CA ILE A 37 7.95 10.72 -12.96
C ILE A 37 9.08 11.71 -13.24
N PRO A 38 8.78 13.01 -13.47
CA PRO A 38 9.84 14.02 -13.63
C PRO A 38 10.74 14.09 -12.40
N THR A 39 12.04 14.27 -12.58
CA THR A 39 12.99 14.45 -11.46
C THR A 39 12.98 15.86 -10.91
N GLU A 40 12.69 16.84 -11.75
CA GLU A 40 12.71 18.27 -11.44
C GLU A 40 11.29 18.86 -11.46
N VAL A 41 11.14 19.99 -10.77
CA VAL A 41 9.88 20.75 -10.79
C VAL A 41 9.62 21.31 -12.19
N THR A 42 8.41 21.04 -12.71
CA THR A 42 7.96 21.56 -14.02
C THR A 42 6.85 22.59 -13.85
N GLU A 43 6.65 23.45 -14.85
CA GLU A 43 5.53 24.40 -14.87
C GLU A 43 4.17 23.69 -14.87
N GLU A 44 4.06 22.52 -15.52
CA GLU A 44 2.86 21.68 -15.43
C GLU A 44 2.59 21.22 -14.00
N GLY A 45 3.63 20.77 -13.29
CA GLY A 45 3.52 20.37 -11.88
C GLY A 45 3.06 21.52 -11.00
N LYS A 46 3.69 22.69 -11.14
CA LYS A 46 3.30 23.90 -10.39
C LYS A 46 1.84 24.30 -10.66
N ASN A 47 1.43 24.31 -11.93
CA ASN A 47 0.06 24.68 -12.31
C ASN A 47 -0.96 23.66 -11.80
N THR A 48 -0.64 22.37 -11.88
CA THR A 48 -1.49 21.29 -11.33
C THR A 48 -1.63 21.46 -9.82
N TYR A 49 -0.52 21.61 -9.09
CA TYR A 49 -0.55 21.79 -7.65
C TYR A 49 -1.37 23.02 -7.23
N LYS A 50 -1.10 24.17 -7.87
CA LYS A 50 -1.79 25.43 -7.57
C LYS A 50 -3.30 25.36 -7.81
N LYS A 51 -3.73 24.60 -8.82
CA LYS A 51 -5.15 24.51 -9.18
C LYS A 51 -5.91 23.49 -8.33
N TYR A 52 -5.28 22.36 -7.99
CA TYR A 52 -5.99 21.21 -7.44
C TYR A 52 -5.60 20.87 -6.00
N CYS A 53 -4.38 21.19 -5.58
CA CYS A 53 -3.83 20.76 -4.29
C CYS A 53 -3.78 21.89 -3.26
N SER A 54 -3.34 23.10 -3.67
CA SER A 54 -3.14 24.23 -2.76
C SER A 54 -4.38 24.72 -2.01
N PRO A 55 -5.63 24.60 -2.52
CA PRO A 55 -6.81 25.01 -1.74
C PRO A 55 -6.94 24.28 -0.39
N CYS A 56 -6.42 23.05 -0.31
CA CYS A 56 -6.35 22.26 0.91
C CYS A 56 -4.95 22.30 1.54
N HIS A 57 -3.90 22.09 0.75
CA HIS A 57 -2.54 21.91 1.26
C HIS A 57 -1.73 23.21 1.43
N GLY A 58 -2.29 24.36 1.07
CA GLY A 58 -1.61 25.66 1.10
C GLY A 58 -0.76 25.92 -0.15
N GLU A 59 -0.45 27.18 -0.44
CA GLU A 59 0.45 27.50 -1.57
C GLU A 59 1.87 27.00 -1.35
N GLU A 60 2.31 26.95 -0.08
CA GLU A 60 3.65 26.52 0.33
C GLU A 60 3.65 25.10 0.93
N GLY A 61 2.58 24.33 0.73
CA GLY A 61 2.52 22.93 1.19
C GLY A 61 2.41 22.73 2.70
N LYS A 62 2.08 23.76 3.48
CA LYS A 62 2.00 23.72 4.95
C LYS A 62 0.73 23.08 5.52
N GLY A 63 -0.17 22.60 4.67
CA GLY A 63 -1.47 22.06 5.09
C GLY A 63 -2.43 23.14 5.61
N ASP A 64 -2.19 24.41 5.25
CA ASP A 64 -2.86 25.61 5.75
C ASP A 64 -3.67 26.34 4.67
N GLY A 65 -4.09 25.60 3.63
CA GLY A 65 -4.91 26.16 2.56
C GLY A 65 -6.20 26.79 3.10
N PRO A 66 -6.85 27.67 2.33
CA PRO A 66 -8.05 28.40 2.79
C PRO A 66 -9.18 27.47 3.26
N LEU A 67 -9.23 26.22 2.77
CA LEU A 67 -10.21 25.22 3.19
C LEU A 67 -9.76 24.37 4.41
N ALA A 68 -8.48 24.42 4.79
CA ALA A 68 -7.90 23.55 5.82
C ALA A 68 -8.42 23.85 7.23
N ARG A 69 -8.84 25.09 7.52
CA ARG A 69 -9.23 25.52 8.86
C ARG A 69 -10.36 24.67 9.46
N SER A 70 -11.35 24.29 8.67
CA SER A 70 -12.52 23.49 9.08
C SER A 70 -12.42 22.00 8.72
N MET A 71 -11.33 21.56 8.09
CA MET A 71 -11.14 20.15 7.73
C MET A 71 -10.62 19.31 8.90
N LEU A 72 -11.23 18.14 9.07
CA LEU A 72 -10.78 17.07 9.95
C LEU A 72 -10.93 15.73 9.20
N PRO A 73 -9.85 14.93 9.04
CA PRO A 73 -8.47 15.22 9.40
C PRO A 73 -7.88 16.43 8.67
N LYS A 74 -6.85 17.05 9.26
CA LYS A 74 -6.14 18.17 8.60
C LYS A 74 -5.43 17.71 7.32
N PRO A 75 -5.39 18.56 6.28
CA PRO A 75 -4.52 18.34 5.13
C PRO A 75 -3.06 18.16 5.57
N ARG A 76 -2.31 17.34 4.84
CA ARG A 76 -0.90 17.08 5.14
C ARG A 76 -0.07 18.36 4.98
N ASP A 77 0.71 18.67 6.01
CA ASP A 77 1.87 19.56 5.95
C ASP A 77 3.05 18.80 5.32
N PHE A 78 3.37 19.13 4.07
CA PHE A 78 4.46 18.53 3.30
C PHE A 78 5.83 19.06 3.71
N THR A 79 5.92 20.24 4.34
CA THR A 79 7.21 20.86 4.73
C THR A 79 8.00 20.01 5.72
N ARG A 80 7.29 19.13 6.41
CA ARG A 80 7.79 18.24 7.46
C ARG A 80 8.48 16.99 6.92
N GLY A 81 8.28 16.66 5.64
CA GLY A 81 8.79 15.41 5.06
C GLY A 81 8.21 14.13 5.68
N ALA A 82 7.15 14.25 6.49
CA ALA A 82 6.54 13.14 7.21
C ALA A 82 5.29 12.61 6.49
N TYR A 83 5.44 11.50 5.78
CA TYR A 83 4.36 10.85 5.03
C TYR A 83 3.85 9.61 5.76
N LYS A 84 2.53 9.45 5.89
CA LYS A 84 1.93 8.33 6.63
C LYS A 84 1.99 7.00 5.87
N PHE A 85 1.80 7.03 4.55
CA PHE A 85 1.67 5.82 3.73
C PHE A 85 2.92 5.66 2.87
N ARG A 86 3.76 4.71 3.27
CA ARG A 86 5.06 4.45 2.66
C ARG A 86 5.31 2.95 2.54
N THR A 87 6.23 2.63 1.63
CA THR A 87 6.91 1.33 1.56
C THR A 87 8.27 1.36 2.24
N THR A 88 8.79 2.53 2.62
CA THR A 88 10.06 2.68 3.34
C THR A 88 9.91 2.52 4.86
N PRO A 89 10.98 2.14 5.59
CA PRO A 89 10.97 2.01 7.06
C PRO A 89 10.52 3.27 7.81
N SER A 90 10.12 3.13 9.07
CA SER A 90 9.71 4.28 9.91
C SER A 90 10.81 5.34 10.00
N GLY A 91 10.43 6.62 9.88
CA GLY A 91 11.37 7.75 9.86
C GLY A 91 11.96 8.07 8.47
N SER A 92 11.93 7.13 7.52
CA SER A 92 12.36 7.39 6.13
C SER A 92 11.36 8.25 5.36
N LEU A 93 11.88 8.98 4.37
CA LEU A 93 11.09 9.64 3.32
C LEU A 93 10.32 8.61 2.48
N PRO A 94 9.17 8.99 1.88
CA PRO A 94 8.50 8.17 0.87
C PRO A 94 9.34 8.05 -0.41
N THR A 95 9.11 6.99 -1.19
CA THR A 95 9.56 6.97 -2.59
C THR A 95 8.63 7.83 -3.46
N ASP A 96 9.04 8.09 -4.70
CA ASP A 96 8.22 8.84 -5.65
C ASP A 96 6.93 8.06 -5.98
N GLU A 97 7.03 6.73 -6.05
CA GLU A 97 5.90 5.82 -6.23
C GLU A 97 4.94 5.82 -5.05
N ASP A 98 5.43 5.94 -3.81
CA ASP A 98 4.57 6.06 -2.62
C ASP A 98 3.70 7.33 -2.70
N ILE A 99 4.29 8.46 -3.12
CA ILE A 99 3.59 9.72 -3.31
C ILE A 99 2.58 9.58 -4.45
N TYR A 100 3.02 9.07 -5.61
CA TYR A 100 2.14 8.85 -6.77
C TYR A 100 0.94 7.97 -6.44
N ARG A 101 1.19 6.86 -5.72
CA ARG A 101 0.16 5.92 -5.30
C ARG A 101 -0.86 6.60 -4.41
N THR A 102 -0.41 7.39 -3.44
CA THR A 102 -1.30 8.13 -2.52
C THR A 102 -2.15 9.15 -3.25
N ILE A 103 -1.58 9.88 -4.22
CA ILE A 103 -2.35 10.84 -5.04
C ILE A 103 -3.40 10.10 -5.89
N SER A 104 -3.01 8.96 -6.46
CA SER A 104 -3.89 8.18 -7.35
C SER A 104 -5.02 7.50 -6.60
N TYR A 105 -4.74 6.91 -5.43
CA TYR A 105 -5.72 6.20 -4.61
C TYR A 105 -6.57 7.12 -3.73
N GLY A 106 -6.03 8.30 -3.38
CA GLY A 106 -6.60 9.15 -2.34
C GLY A 106 -6.35 8.60 -0.94
N VAL A 107 -7.03 9.19 0.04
CA VAL A 107 -6.97 8.77 1.45
C VAL A 107 -8.40 8.68 2.00
N PRO A 108 -8.98 7.46 2.08
CA PRO A 108 -10.28 7.25 2.70
C PRO A 108 -10.38 7.85 4.11
N ASN A 109 -11.61 8.12 4.58
CA ASN A 109 -11.86 8.80 5.85
C ASN A 109 -11.13 10.16 5.97
N SER A 110 -11.06 10.87 4.85
CA SER A 110 -10.58 12.25 4.72
C SER A 110 -11.18 12.90 3.47
N THR A 111 -10.87 14.17 3.22
CA THR A 111 -11.25 14.90 2.00
C THR A 111 -10.34 14.64 0.80
N MET A 112 -9.27 13.86 0.98
CA MET A 112 -8.32 13.54 -0.09
C MET A 112 -8.90 12.47 -1.01
N ILE A 113 -9.55 12.91 -2.09
CA ILE A 113 -10.13 12.02 -3.11
C ILE A 113 -9.04 11.31 -3.94
N PRO A 114 -9.39 10.20 -4.61
CA PRO A 114 -8.60 9.71 -5.73
C PRO A 114 -8.51 10.79 -6.82
N TRP A 115 -7.32 11.01 -7.39
CA TRP A 115 -7.12 11.97 -8.49
C TRP A 115 -7.03 11.30 -9.86
N ASP A 116 -7.77 10.21 -10.07
CA ASP A 116 -7.86 9.52 -11.37
C ASP A 116 -8.49 10.38 -12.49
N ILE A 117 -9.21 11.44 -12.12
CA ILE A 117 -9.67 12.51 -13.03
C ILE A 117 -8.51 13.28 -13.70
N LEU A 118 -7.32 13.29 -13.08
CA LEU A 118 -6.11 13.86 -13.66
C LEU A 118 -5.35 12.81 -14.46
N THR A 119 -4.68 13.26 -15.52
CA THR A 119 -3.83 12.37 -16.32
C THR A 119 -2.69 11.80 -15.47
N GLU A 120 -2.14 10.66 -15.89
CA GLU A 120 -0.99 10.06 -15.21
C GLU A 120 0.20 11.05 -15.14
N GLN A 121 0.41 11.82 -16.20
CA GLN A 121 1.47 12.82 -16.28
C GLN A 121 1.22 14.01 -15.33
N GLN A 122 -0.02 14.47 -15.18
CA GLN A 122 -0.36 15.53 -14.22
C GLN A 122 -0.14 15.07 -12.77
N ARG A 123 -0.53 13.83 -12.44
CA ARG A 123 -0.26 13.26 -11.11
C ARG A 123 1.23 13.04 -10.86
N ALA A 124 1.98 12.65 -11.89
CA ALA A 124 3.42 12.47 -11.78
C ALA A 124 4.16 13.81 -11.63
N SER A 125 3.73 14.85 -12.34
CA SER A 125 4.42 16.15 -12.37
C SER A 125 4.32 16.95 -11.07
N VAL A 126 3.33 16.68 -10.21
CA VAL A 126 3.25 17.30 -8.89
C VAL A 126 4.21 16.70 -7.86
N ILE A 127 4.80 15.53 -8.11
CA ILE A 127 5.65 14.84 -7.13
C ILE A 127 6.90 15.67 -6.77
N PRO A 128 7.68 16.21 -7.72
CA PRO A 128 8.78 17.12 -7.40
C PRO A 128 8.34 18.39 -6.66
N VAL A 129 7.14 18.90 -6.95
CA VAL A 129 6.57 20.06 -6.23
C VAL A 129 6.37 19.71 -4.76
N LEU A 130 5.73 18.58 -4.47
CA LEU A 130 5.51 18.11 -3.10
C LEU A 130 6.85 17.91 -2.35
N LYS A 131 7.85 17.33 -3.02
CA LYS A 131 9.18 17.10 -2.45
C LYS A 131 9.91 18.42 -2.17
N SER A 132 9.75 19.44 -3.02
CA SER A 132 10.39 20.75 -2.87
C SER A 132 9.95 21.54 -1.62
N PHE A 133 8.84 21.17 -0.98
CA PHE A 133 8.40 21.84 0.25
C PHE A 133 9.24 21.47 1.48
N SER A 134 10.00 20.38 1.44
CA SER A 134 10.80 19.92 2.58
C SER A 134 12.27 19.76 2.21
N GLU A 135 13.13 20.50 2.91
CA GLU A 135 14.60 20.38 2.82
C GLU A 135 15.08 18.95 3.07
N ALA A 136 14.28 18.12 3.77
CA ALA A 136 14.61 16.72 4.01
C ALA A 136 14.87 15.93 2.72
N PHE A 137 14.16 16.23 1.62
CA PHE A 137 14.36 15.56 0.33
C PHE A 137 15.62 15.99 -0.41
N GLU A 138 16.22 17.13 -0.04
CA GLU A 138 17.49 17.59 -0.60
C GLU A 138 18.67 16.91 0.11
N VAL A 139 18.54 16.67 1.42
CA VAL A 139 19.63 16.17 2.27
C VAL A 139 19.62 14.64 2.37
N ARG A 140 18.45 14.01 2.31
CA ARG A 140 18.30 12.55 2.50
C ARG A 140 17.61 11.92 1.30
N LYS A 141 18.05 10.71 0.98
CA LYS A 141 17.35 9.83 0.04
C LYS A 141 16.40 8.91 0.79
N PRO A 142 15.26 8.50 0.21
CA PRO A 142 14.44 7.47 0.79
C PRO A 142 15.25 6.18 0.94
N GLU A 143 15.09 5.52 2.09
CA GLU A 143 15.61 4.17 2.29
C GLU A 143 14.94 3.19 1.32
N ALA A 144 15.54 2.00 1.15
CA ALA A 144 14.98 0.98 0.29
C ALA A 144 13.57 0.55 0.76
N PRO A 145 12.63 0.31 -0.16
CA PRO A 145 11.34 -0.29 0.19
C PRO A 145 11.51 -1.58 0.96
N VAL A 146 10.68 -1.79 1.99
CA VAL A 146 10.70 -3.01 2.78
C VAL A 146 10.25 -4.20 1.93
N ASP A 147 10.87 -5.35 2.15
CA ASP A 147 10.36 -6.60 1.61
C ASP A 147 9.12 -7.01 2.41
N VAL A 148 8.03 -7.26 1.69
CA VAL A 148 6.77 -7.72 2.27
C VAL A 148 6.72 -9.25 2.35
N GLY A 149 7.56 -9.93 1.55
CA GLY A 149 7.51 -11.37 1.40
C GLY A 149 6.18 -11.87 0.85
N LEU A 150 5.97 -13.17 0.99
CA LEU A 150 4.71 -13.82 0.67
C LEU A 150 3.77 -13.79 1.87
N GLU A 151 2.51 -13.44 1.62
CA GLU A 151 1.45 -13.57 2.62
C GLU A 151 1.30 -15.04 3.04
N ILE A 152 1.36 -15.30 4.35
CA ILE A 152 1.05 -16.63 4.88
C ILE A 152 -0.45 -16.88 4.74
N ARG A 153 -0.88 -18.13 4.58
CA ARG A 153 -2.30 -18.44 4.38
C ARG A 153 -3.13 -18.04 5.61
N PRO A 154 -4.24 -17.28 5.44
CA PRO A 154 -5.15 -17.01 6.55
C PRO A 154 -5.88 -18.28 6.98
N THR A 155 -5.79 -18.58 8.28
CA THR A 155 -6.42 -19.71 8.97
C THR A 155 -6.93 -19.26 10.34
N GLU A 156 -7.81 -20.05 10.96
CA GLU A 156 -8.28 -19.80 12.34
C GLU A 156 -7.11 -19.65 13.33
N LYS A 157 -6.05 -20.47 13.17
CA LYS A 157 -4.84 -20.37 13.98
C LYS A 157 -4.16 -19.02 13.83
N THR A 158 -3.92 -18.56 12.59
CA THR A 158 -3.24 -17.27 12.37
C THR A 158 -4.06 -16.08 12.87
N VAL A 159 -5.39 -16.15 12.79
CA VAL A 159 -6.29 -15.14 13.35
C VAL A 159 -6.22 -15.14 14.88
N ALA A 160 -6.23 -16.32 15.51
CA ALA A 160 -6.11 -16.45 16.97
C ALA A 160 -4.76 -15.96 17.49
N ASP A 161 -3.66 -16.25 16.78
CA ASP A 161 -2.33 -15.76 17.13
C ASP A 161 -2.24 -14.23 16.96
N GLY A 162 -2.85 -13.67 15.90
CA GLY A 162 -2.99 -12.24 15.70
C GLY A 162 -3.81 -11.54 16.80
N LYS A 163 -4.89 -12.17 17.25
CA LYS A 163 -5.71 -11.68 18.37
C LYS A 163 -4.90 -11.51 19.65
N LYS A 164 -4.07 -12.51 20.00
CA LYS A 164 -3.18 -12.42 21.17
C LYS A 164 -2.18 -11.28 21.05
N ILE A 165 -1.67 -11.02 19.84
CA ILE A 165 -0.78 -9.87 19.62
C ILE A 165 -1.53 -8.56 19.86
N TYR A 166 -2.74 -8.44 19.33
CA TYR A 166 -3.56 -7.24 19.45
C TYR A 166 -4.02 -6.96 20.89
N GLU A 167 -4.51 -7.98 21.60
CA GLU A 167 -5.12 -7.83 22.91
C GLU A 167 -4.10 -7.86 24.06
N GLU A 168 -3.09 -8.72 23.98
CA GLU A 168 -2.20 -9.02 25.10
C GLU A 168 -0.79 -8.45 24.89
N LYS A 169 -0.15 -8.71 23.73
CA LYS A 169 1.27 -8.37 23.53
C LYS A 169 1.51 -6.88 23.31
N LEU A 170 0.69 -6.25 22.46
CA LEU A 170 0.85 -4.85 22.06
C LEU A 170 -0.27 -3.95 22.58
N GLU A 171 -1.34 -4.53 23.12
CA GLU A 171 -2.49 -3.80 23.68
C GLU A 171 -3.05 -2.75 22.72
N CYS A 172 -3.13 -3.08 21.42
CA CYS A 172 -3.61 -2.21 20.34
C CYS A 172 -5.01 -1.64 20.65
N TRP A 173 -5.81 -2.38 21.42
CA TRP A 173 -7.14 -1.98 21.89
C TRP A 173 -7.14 -0.71 22.74
N LYS A 174 -6.02 -0.30 23.35
CA LYS A 174 -5.92 0.96 24.11
C LYS A 174 -6.28 2.17 23.25
N CYS A 175 -5.87 2.17 21.99
CA CYS A 175 -6.20 3.23 21.04
C CYS A 175 -7.35 2.83 20.11
N HIS A 176 -7.34 1.58 19.61
CA HIS A 176 -8.28 1.14 18.58
C HIS A 176 -9.58 0.51 19.11
N GLY A 177 -9.69 0.27 20.41
CA GLY A 177 -10.80 -0.48 21.01
C GLY A 177 -10.68 -1.99 20.80
N VAL A 178 -11.41 -2.77 21.58
CA VAL A 178 -11.37 -4.24 21.51
C VAL A 178 -11.88 -4.78 20.17
N GLU A 179 -12.81 -4.06 19.54
CA GLU A 179 -13.38 -4.43 18.23
C GLU A 179 -12.84 -3.60 17.06
N GLY A 180 -11.86 -2.71 17.27
CA GLY A 180 -11.30 -1.89 16.19
C GLY A 180 -12.12 -0.65 15.79
N ARG A 181 -13.06 -0.22 16.64
CA ARG A 181 -13.95 0.94 16.39
C ARG A 181 -13.30 2.30 16.68
N GLY A 182 -12.06 2.31 17.15
CA GLY A 182 -11.35 3.53 17.55
C GLY A 182 -11.90 4.17 18.80
N ASP A 183 -12.46 3.39 19.72
CA ASP A 183 -13.11 3.78 20.97
C ASP A 183 -12.36 3.25 22.21
N GLY A 184 -11.07 2.94 22.06
CA GLY A 184 -10.20 2.59 23.18
C GLY A 184 -10.05 3.72 24.20
N PRO A 185 -9.65 3.42 25.44
CA PRO A 185 -9.53 4.41 26.53
C PRO A 185 -8.60 5.58 26.18
N SER A 186 -7.55 5.35 25.40
CA SER A 186 -6.60 6.36 24.96
C SER A 186 -6.95 6.97 23.60
N ALA A 187 -8.08 6.61 22.97
CA ALA A 187 -8.38 7.04 21.60
C ALA A 187 -8.56 8.57 21.47
N ALA A 188 -9.23 9.20 22.43
CA ALA A 188 -9.61 10.61 22.35
C ALA A 188 -8.44 11.58 22.64
N GLU A 189 -7.40 11.11 23.33
CA GLU A 189 -6.22 11.89 23.71
C GLU A 189 -5.08 11.80 22.69
N GLN A 190 -5.23 11.02 21.62
CA GLN A 190 -4.19 10.89 20.60
C GLN A 190 -4.02 12.19 19.81
N GLU A 191 -2.79 12.67 19.72
CA GLU A 191 -2.38 13.80 18.89
C GLU A 191 -1.33 13.37 17.88
N ASP A 192 -1.28 14.04 16.73
CA ASP A 192 -0.18 13.90 15.80
C ASP A 192 1.02 14.76 16.20
N ASP A 193 2.17 14.55 15.55
CA ASP A 193 3.40 15.32 15.80
C ASP A 193 3.25 16.83 15.53
N PHE A 194 2.11 17.26 15.00
CA PHE A 194 1.78 18.67 14.71
C PHE A 194 0.81 19.26 15.74
N GLY A 195 0.45 18.51 16.79
CA GLY A 195 -0.45 18.94 17.85
C GLY A 195 -1.93 18.94 17.46
N PHE A 196 -2.30 18.23 16.39
CA PHE A 196 -3.71 18.06 16.01
C PHE A 196 -4.27 16.74 16.53
N PRO A 197 -5.52 16.72 17.03
CA PRO A 197 -6.19 15.48 17.41
C PRO A 197 -6.23 14.47 16.26
N ILE A 198 -5.80 13.24 16.53
CA ILE A 198 -5.74 12.13 15.57
C ILE A 198 -6.39 10.87 16.15
N LYS A 199 -7.62 11.01 16.65
CA LYS A 199 -8.42 9.85 17.09
C LYS A 199 -8.44 8.76 16.01
N PRO A 200 -8.09 7.50 16.35
CA PRO A 200 -8.19 6.39 15.42
C PRO A 200 -9.61 6.28 14.85
N PHE A 201 -9.72 6.15 13.53
CA PHE A 201 -11.01 5.97 12.86
C PHE A 201 -11.50 4.52 13.06
N ASP A 202 -12.82 4.33 12.95
CA ASP A 202 -13.42 3.00 12.92
C ASP A 202 -13.01 2.27 11.64
N PHE A 203 -12.08 1.32 11.76
CA PHE A 203 -11.59 0.55 10.63
C PHE A 203 -12.42 -0.71 10.35
N THR A 204 -13.42 -1.02 11.18
CA THR A 204 -14.34 -2.16 10.93
C THR A 204 -15.15 -1.98 9.64
N THR A 205 -15.19 -0.76 9.12
CA THR A 205 -15.73 -0.41 7.79
C THR A 205 -14.91 -0.96 6.62
N GLY A 206 -13.68 -1.46 6.84
CA GLY A 206 -12.77 -1.92 5.79
C GLY A 206 -12.12 -0.80 4.96
N LYS A 207 -12.46 0.47 5.22
CA LYS A 207 -11.94 1.64 4.49
C LYS A 207 -10.63 2.14 5.11
N PHE A 208 -9.56 1.36 5.03
CA PHE A 208 -8.26 1.78 5.53
C PHE A 208 -7.65 2.91 4.69
N LYS A 209 -6.99 3.86 5.37
CA LYS A 209 -6.42 5.07 4.73
C LYS A 209 -5.31 4.78 3.72
N GLY A 210 -4.51 3.74 3.96
CA GLY A 210 -3.35 3.36 3.14
C GLY A 210 -3.60 2.24 2.12
N GLY A 211 -4.87 1.89 1.87
CA GLY A 211 -5.28 0.74 1.07
C GLY A 211 -5.86 -0.40 1.92
N ASN A 212 -6.80 -1.16 1.35
CA ASN A 212 -7.61 -2.15 2.04
C ASN A 212 -7.23 -3.62 1.75
N SER A 213 -6.10 -3.86 1.06
CA SER A 213 -5.57 -5.20 0.89
C SER A 213 -4.85 -5.69 2.16
N SER A 214 -4.77 -7.01 2.39
CA SER A 214 -3.94 -7.58 3.47
C SER A 214 -2.50 -7.08 3.39
N ARG A 215 -1.95 -6.97 2.18
CA ARG A 215 -0.62 -6.42 1.91
C ARG A 215 -0.47 -4.98 2.40
N ASP A 216 -1.48 -4.15 2.19
CA ASP A 216 -1.46 -2.76 2.64
C ASP A 216 -1.51 -2.66 4.15
N VAL A 217 -2.35 -3.46 4.81
CA VAL A 217 -2.42 -3.49 6.28
C VAL A 217 -1.09 -3.97 6.88
N TYR A 218 -0.52 -5.05 6.34
CA TYR A 218 0.81 -5.55 6.72
C TYR A 218 1.90 -4.48 6.56
N LEU A 219 1.90 -3.76 5.44
CA LEU A 219 2.85 -2.68 5.22
C LEU A 219 2.76 -1.62 6.32
N ARG A 220 1.56 -1.28 6.83
CA ARG A 220 1.44 -0.27 7.89
C ARG A 220 2.06 -0.74 9.20
N PHE A 221 1.90 -2.01 9.56
CA PHE A 221 2.57 -2.58 10.73
C PHE A 221 4.07 -2.66 10.58
N THR A 222 4.57 -2.75 9.35
CA THR A 222 6.00 -2.83 9.05
C THR A 222 6.64 -1.43 8.96
N THR A 223 5.98 -0.46 8.34
CA THR A 223 6.57 0.86 8.05
C THR A 223 6.20 1.95 9.06
N GLY A 224 5.13 1.76 9.82
CA GLY A 224 4.56 2.78 10.70
C GLY A 224 4.01 3.99 9.95
N LEU A 225 3.30 4.86 10.67
CA LEU A 225 2.74 6.09 10.11
C LEU A 225 3.52 7.30 10.64
N ASN A 226 4.52 7.79 9.91
CA ASN A 226 5.29 8.98 10.33
C ASN A 226 4.35 10.17 10.57
N GLY A 227 4.56 10.92 11.65
CA GLY A 227 3.68 12.01 12.04
C GLY A 227 2.37 11.53 12.68
N ALA A 228 2.35 10.35 13.29
CA ALA A 228 1.21 9.83 14.04
C ALA A 228 1.70 8.89 15.17
N PRO A 229 0.91 8.71 16.23
CA PRO A 229 1.26 7.82 17.35
C PRO A 229 1.14 6.33 17.01
N MET A 230 1.00 5.96 15.73
CA MET A 230 0.96 4.58 15.25
C MET A 230 2.36 4.18 14.74
N PRO A 231 3.17 3.50 15.56
CA PRO A 231 4.56 3.22 15.24
C PRO A 231 4.69 2.09 14.21
N SER A 232 5.93 1.83 13.79
CA SER A 232 6.27 0.54 13.18
C SER A 232 6.39 -0.52 14.28
N PHE A 233 5.97 -1.75 13.96
CA PHE A 233 6.14 -2.93 14.79
C PHE A 233 7.19 -3.90 14.20
N ALA A 234 8.00 -3.44 13.24
CA ALA A 234 9.00 -4.28 12.58
C ALA A 234 10.12 -4.73 13.52
N LYS A 235 10.33 -4.04 14.65
CA LYS A 235 11.33 -4.42 15.66
C LYS A 235 10.75 -5.36 16.73
N GLU A 236 9.46 -5.23 17.01
CA GLU A 236 8.75 -5.92 18.09
C GLU A 236 8.14 -7.27 17.65
N LEU A 237 7.85 -7.40 16.35
CA LEU A 237 7.20 -8.55 15.74
C LEU A 237 8.00 -9.09 14.57
N THR A 238 8.02 -10.42 14.42
CA THR A 238 8.51 -11.08 13.19
C THR A 238 7.53 -10.88 12.03
N ASP A 239 7.96 -11.15 10.80
CA ASP A 239 7.11 -11.06 9.61
C ASP A 239 5.85 -11.94 9.72
N GLU A 240 6.02 -13.18 10.19
CA GLU A 240 4.91 -14.11 10.43
C GLU A 240 3.93 -13.55 11.49
N GLN A 241 4.44 -12.95 12.56
CA GLN A 241 3.61 -12.32 13.59
C GLN A 241 2.84 -11.11 13.04
N ARG A 242 3.45 -10.30 12.18
CA ARG A 242 2.76 -9.18 11.52
C ARG A 242 1.70 -9.66 10.54
N TRP A 243 1.90 -10.78 9.84
CA TRP A 243 0.86 -11.41 9.03
C TRP A 243 -0.29 -11.96 9.87
N CYS A 244 -0.02 -12.64 10.99
CA CYS A 244 -1.06 -13.07 11.93
C CYS A 244 -1.87 -11.88 12.45
N LEU A 245 -1.20 -10.79 12.83
CA LEU A 245 -1.86 -9.55 13.25
C LEU A 245 -2.72 -8.97 12.12
N THR A 246 -2.23 -8.93 10.88
CA THR A 246 -3.02 -8.55 9.70
C THR A 246 -4.26 -9.41 9.56
N HIS A 247 -4.17 -10.73 9.65
CA HIS A 247 -5.34 -11.61 9.53
C HIS A 247 -6.38 -11.31 10.60
N TYR A 248 -5.95 -11.04 11.83
CA TYR A 248 -6.87 -10.64 12.89
C TYR A 248 -7.53 -9.29 12.61
N VAL A 249 -6.77 -8.26 12.23
CA VAL A 249 -7.33 -6.94 11.88
C VAL A 249 -8.32 -7.04 10.72
N MET A 250 -7.99 -7.84 9.70
CA MET A 250 -8.90 -8.09 8.57
C MET A 250 -10.17 -8.85 9.00
N SER A 251 -10.09 -9.70 10.03
CA SER A 251 -11.26 -10.41 10.58
C SER A 251 -12.24 -9.51 11.34
N LEU A 252 -11.81 -8.32 11.77
CA LEU A 252 -12.66 -7.32 12.45
C LEU A 252 -13.50 -6.49 11.46
N ILE A 253 -13.25 -6.62 10.15
CA ILE A 253 -14.02 -5.92 9.13
C ILE A 253 -15.41 -6.54 9.05
N LYS A 254 -16.45 -5.71 9.17
CA LYS A 254 -17.82 -6.14 8.96
C LYS A 254 -18.11 -6.21 7.46
N PRO A 255 -18.80 -7.25 6.97
CA PRO A 255 -19.35 -7.24 5.62
C PRO A 255 -20.19 -5.99 5.44
N GLU A 256 -20.13 -5.32 4.28
CA GLU A 256 -21.06 -4.24 3.99
C GLU A 256 -22.49 -4.79 4.16
N GLU A 257 -23.27 -4.21 5.08
CA GLU A 257 -24.71 -4.44 5.10
C GLU A 257 -25.22 -3.95 3.75
N THR A 258 -25.61 -4.89 2.89
CA THR A 258 -26.34 -4.57 1.67
C THR A 258 -27.65 -3.91 2.11
N SER A 259 -27.67 -2.58 2.10
CA SER A 259 -28.89 -1.81 2.18
C SER A 259 -29.82 -2.34 1.10
N LYS A 260 -30.88 -3.04 1.53
CA LYS A 260 -32.02 -3.37 0.68
C LYS A 260 -32.74 -2.09 0.25
#